data_AF-A0A914YAB6-F1
#
_entry.id   AF-A0A914YAB6-F1
#
_cell.length_a   1.000
_cell.length_b   1.000
_cell.length_c   1.000
_cell.angle_alpha   90.00
_cell.angle_beta   90.00
_cell.angle_gamma   90.00
#
_symmetry.space_group_name_H-M   'P 1'
#
loop_
_entity.id
_entity.type
_entity.pdbx_description
1 polymer ?
#
loop_
_entity_poly.entity_id
_entity_poly.type
_entity_poly.pdbx_seq_one_letter_code
_entity_poly.pdbx_strand_id
1 'polypeptide(L)'
;MEEFLSCPYNLAFNRQTRMLADLTLINCYDTSTMNSTMRDKIMLESAKNNLRNLAFFGIKEKMEESQFIFEKTFQMTFTRELAEWNKSKSHDTPLTKMEMKVIREKNHLDIQLYEFALKLFNKRLELVQSNSESKELRPKPLVYLKSEDVESEDEDDSGSSEYTDSTFMNDLMYNNESYEHP
;
A
#
# COMPACT_ATOMS: atom_id res chain seq x y z
N MET A 1 -6.61 29.69 -0.05
CA MET A 1 -5.44 28.85 0.27
C MET A 1 -4.97 29.11 1.70
N GLU A 2 -4.76 30.37 2.09
CA GLU A 2 -4.35 30.75 3.45
C GLU A 2 -5.26 30.19 4.57
N GLU A 3 -6.58 30.37 4.48
CA GLU A 3 -7.55 29.83 5.45
C GLU A 3 -7.45 28.30 5.61
N PHE A 4 -7.19 27.60 4.50
CA PHE A 4 -7.02 26.15 4.50
C PHE A 4 -5.74 25.74 5.22
N LEU A 5 -4.64 26.47 5.02
CA LEU A 5 -3.35 26.20 5.65
C LEU A 5 -3.32 26.59 7.13
N SER A 6 -4.12 27.58 7.54
CA SER A 6 -4.17 28.09 8.92
C SER A 6 -5.09 27.27 9.83
N CYS A 7 -6.00 26.45 9.28
CA CYS A 7 -6.90 25.62 10.07
C CYS A 7 -6.12 24.55 10.89
N PRO A 8 -6.15 24.60 12.24
CA PRO A 8 -5.38 23.68 13.08
C PRO A 8 -5.90 22.23 13.05
N TYR A 9 -7.17 22.03 12.69
CA TYR A 9 -7.83 20.73 12.64
C TYR A 9 -7.97 20.19 11.21
N ASN A 10 -7.18 20.71 10.26
CA ASN A 10 -7.30 20.33 8.87
C ASN A 10 -6.87 18.87 8.63
N LEU A 11 -7.85 18.01 8.34
CA LEU A 11 -7.63 16.59 8.07
C LEU A 11 -6.89 16.32 6.75
N ALA A 12 -6.64 17.31 5.90
CA ALA A 12 -5.79 17.12 4.74
C ALA A 12 -4.32 16.92 5.11
N PHE A 13 -3.88 17.41 6.26
CA PHE A 13 -2.51 17.26 6.74
C PHE A 13 -2.21 15.80 7.12
N ASN A 14 -1.11 15.27 6.58
CA ASN A 14 -0.67 13.89 6.76
C ASN A 14 -1.81 12.87 6.54
N ARG A 15 -2.67 13.13 5.56
CA ARG A 15 -3.90 12.36 5.33
C ARG A 15 -3.58 10.91 4.96
N GLN A 16 -2.62 10.67 4.08
CA GLN A 16 -2.30 9.31 3.63
C GLN A 16 -1.76 8.48 4.79
N THR A 17 -0.84 9.04 5.57
CA THR A 17 -0.29 8.41 6.77
C THR A 17 -1.39 8.09 7.76
N ARG A 18 -2.26 9.06 8.07
CA ARG A 18 -3.36 8.85 9.02
C ARG A 18 -4.38 7.80 8.54
N MET A 19 -4.63 7.72 7.23
CA MET A 19 -5.58 6.76 6.68
C MET A 19 -5.02 5.33 6.59
N LEU A 20 -3.70 5.19 6.49
CA LEU A 20 -3.04 3.89 6.41
C LEU A 20 -2.59 3.37 7.77
N ALA A 21 -2.40 4.24 8.76
CA ALA A 21 -2.02 3.84 10.12
C ALA A 21 -3.20 3.24 10.89
N ASP A 22 -2.86 2.35 11.82
CA ASP A 22 -3.74 2.01 12.94
C ASP A 22 -3.70 3.14 13.97
N LEU A 23 -4.80 3.89 14.07
CA LEU A 23 -4.89 5.03 14.97
C LEU A 23 -5.11 4.63 16.43
N THR A 24 -5.47 3.38 16.72
CA THR A 24 -5.64 2.92 18.11
C THR A 24 -4.31 2.94 18.88
N LEU A 25 -3.19 2.79 18.17
CA LEU A 25 -1.82 2.89 18.70
C LEU A 25 -1.45 4.29 19.21
N ILE A 26 -2.23 5.31 18.83
CA ILE A 26 -1.97 6.73 19.13
C ILE A 26 -3.18 7.42 19.76
N ASN A 27 -4.02 6.66 20.46
CA ASN A 27 -5.25 7.15 21.11
C ASN A 27 -6.21 7.86 20.12
N CYS A 28 -6.29 7.33 18.90
CA CYS A 28 -7.14 7.83 17.83
C CYS A 28 -6.88 9.33 17.53
N TYR A 29 -7.85 10.19 17.83
CA TYR A 29 -7.77 11.63 17.58
C TYR A 29 -7.37 12.44 18.82
N ASP A 30 -7.19 11.79 19.98
CA ASP A 30 -6.69 12.47 21.16
C ASP A 30 -5.19 12.75 21.01
N THR A 31 -4.86 14.03 20.89
CA THR A 31 -3.49 14.53 20.76
C THR A 31 -2.92 15.02 22.09
N SER A 32 -3.70 15.01 23.16
CA SER A 32 -3.31 15.55 24.47
C SER A 32 -2.52 14.56 25.33
N THR A 33 -2.75 13.27 25.13
CA THR A 33 -2.20 12.19 25.97
C THR A 33 -0.82 11.71 25.56
N MET A 34 -0.34 12.08 24.38
CA MET A 34 0.93 11.61 23.83
C MET A 34 1.76 12.75 23.25
N ASN A 35 3.07 12.72 23.47
CA ASN A 35 4.01 13.64 22.84
C ASN A 35 3.87 13.57 21.30
N SER A 36 3.77 14.72 20.64
CA SER A 36 3.52 14.80 19.20
C SER A 36 4.58 14.09 18.36
N THR A 37 5.86 14.20 18.71
CA THR A 37 6.95 13.55 17.97
C THR A 37 6.86 12.02 18.08
N MET A 38 6.57 11.51 19.27
CA MET A 38 6.37 10.07 19.47
C MET A 38 5.14 9.58 18.70
N ARG A 39 4.04 10.35 18.78
CA ARG A 39 2.78 10.07 18.10
C ARG A 39 2.99 9.96 16.58
N ASP A 40 3.72 10.93 16.00
CA ASP A 40 4.04 10.97 14.58
C ASP A 40 4.90 9.78 14.15
N LYS A 41 5.89 9.39 14.98
CA LYS A 41 6.73 8.21 14.72
C LYS A 41 5.91 6.92 14.68
N ILE A 42 5.06 6.69 15.69
CA ILE A 42 4.20 5.49 15.76
C ILE A 42 3.26 5.44 14.55
N MET A 43 2.61 6.57 14.24
CA MET A 43 1.68 6.67 13.12
C MET A 43 2.36 6.38 11.77
N LEU A 44 3.56 6.93 11.55
CA LEU A 44 4.31 6.69 10.31
C LEU A 44 4.74 5.22 10.18
N GLU A 45 5.26 4.60 11.24
CA GLU A 45 5.69 3.20 11.19
C GLU A 45 4.50 2.24 11.02
N SER A 46 3.36 2.52 11.67
CA SER A 46 2.12 1.78 11.45
C SER A 46 1.65 1.88 9.99
N ALA A 47 1.65 3.08 9.41
CA ALA A 47 1.29 3.28 8.00
C ALA A 47 2.22 2.54 7.03
N LYS A 48 3.54 2.58 7.26
CA LYS A 48 4.52 1.84 6.45
C LYS A 48 4.30 0.34 6.54
N ASN A 49 4.02 -0.17 7.73
CA ASN A 49 3.73 -1.59 7.93
C ASN A 49 2.49 -2.02 7.16
N ASN A 50 1.39 -1.27 7.29
CA ASN A 50 0.14 -1.57 6.61
C ASN A 50 0.30 -1.49 5.09
N LEU A 51 0.98 -0.44 4.58
CA LEU A 51 1.28 -0.31 3.16
C LEU A 51 2.10 -1.49 2.62
N ARG A 52 3.07 -1.99 3.41
CA ARG A 52 3.88 -3.17 3.05
C ARG A 52 3.04 -4.44 2.95
N ASN A 53 2.00 -4.56 3.75
CA ASN A 53 1.16 -5.76 3.83
C ASN A 53 -0.06 -5.72 2.89
N LEU A 54 -0.32 -4.59 2.22
CA LEU A 54 -1.32 -4.57 1.15
C LEU A 54 -0.89 -5.48 0.00
N ALA A 55 -1.85 -6.28 -0.48
CA ALA A 55 -1.69 -7.10 -1.67
C ALA A 55 -1.22 -6.27 -2.87
N PHE A 56 -1.76 -5.06 -3.01
CA PHE A 56 -1.37 -4.10 -4.04
C PHE A 56 -1.60 -2.66 -3.58
N PHE A 57 -0.76 -1.74 -4.07
CA PHE A 57 -1.02 -0.30 -4.09
C PHE A 57 -0.37 0.30 -5.34
N GLY A 58 -0.95 1.40 -5.85
CA GLY A 58 -0.45 2.11 -7.02
C GLY A 58 0.14 3.48 -6.68
N ILE A 59 0.93 4.03 -7.60
CA ILE A 59 1.48 5.38 -7.54
C ILE A 59 0.87 6.18 -8.69
N LYS A 60 0.28 7.34 -8.38
CA LYS A 60 -0.46 8.14 -9.36
C LYS A 60 0.43 8.55 -10.54
N GLU A 61 1.66 8.92 -10.26
CA GLU A 61 2.67 9.35 -11.23
C GLU A 61 3.23 8.20 -12.09
N LYS A 62 2.91 6.95 -11.75
CA LYS A 62 3.36 5.72 -12.42
C LYS A 62 2.17 4.79 -12.69
N MET A 63 1.15 5.33 -13.34
CA MET A 63 -0.14 4.65 -13.45
C MET A 63 -0.09 3.44 -14.40
N GLU A 64 0.72 3.50 -15.45
CA GLU A 64 0.95 2.37 -16.36
C GLU A 64 1.61 1.19 -15.62
N GLU A 65 2.67 1.46 -14.85
CA GLU A 65 3.33 0.43 -14.05
C GLU A 65 2.43 -0.08 -12.93
N SER A 66 1.61 0.80 -12.35
CA SER A 66 0.61 0.43 -11.34
C SER A 66 -0.42 -0.54 -11.94
N GLN A 67 -0.91 -0.26 -13.15
CA GLN A 67 -1.79 -1.16 -13.88
C GLN A 67 -1.11 -2.52 -14.12
N PHE A 68 0.12 -2.51 -14.65
CA PHE A 68 0.86 -3.74 -14.91
C PHE A 68 1.02 -4.62 -13.67
N ILE A 69 1.47 -4.05 -12.54
CA ILE A 69 1.63 -4.81 -11.29
C ILE A 69 0.27 -5.36 -10.83
N PHE A 70 -0.80 -4.56 -10.89
CA PHE A 70 -2.14 -5.00 -10.49
C PHE A 70 -2.60 -6.21 -11.31
N GLU A 71 -2.53 -6.11 -12.63
CA GLU A 71 -2.95 -7.16 -13.55
C GLU A 71 -2.19 -8.46 -13.34
N LYS A 72 -0.87 -8.38 -13.08
CA LYS A 72 -0.05 -9.56 -12.76
C LYS A 72 -0.31 -10.13 -11.37
N THR A 73 -0.59 -9.27 -10.39
CA THR A 73 -0.88 -9.69 -9.00
C THR A 73 -2.20 -10.46 -8.93
N PHE A 74 -3.24 -9.98 -9.62
CA PHE A 74 -4.57 -10.56 -9.55
C PHE A 74 -4.99 -11.39 -10.77
N GLN A 75 -4.10 -11.54 -11.75
CA GLN A 75 -4.33 -12.31 -12.99
C GLN A 75 -5.59 -11.86 -13.75
N MET A 76 -5.78 -10.55 -13.82
CA MET A 76 -6.88 -9.92 -14.57
C MET A 76 -6.34 -8.79 -15.45
N THR A 77 -7.16 -8.27 -16.35
CA THR A 77 -6.78 -7.16 -17.25
C THR A 77 -7.85 -6.07 -17.22
N PHE A 78 -7.42 -4.81 -17.26
CA PHE A 78 -8.36 -3.71 -17.44
C PHE A 78 -8.86 -3.65 -18.89
N THR A 79 -10.08 -3.15 -19.08
CA THR A 79 -10.66 -2.94 -20.41
C THR A 79 -10.16 -1.64 -21.07
N ARG A 80 -9.56 -0.74 -20.28
CA ARG A 80 -8.98 0.54 -20.71
C ARG A 80 -7.75 0.85 -19.89
N GLU A 81 -6.82 1.60 -20.47
CA GLU A 81 -5.60 2.02 -19.79
C GLU A 81 -5.90 3.05 -18.69
N LEU A 82 -5.32 2.84 -17.51
CA LEU A 82 -5.46 3.77 -16.38
C LEU A 82 -4.68 5.07 -16.60
N ALA A 83 -3.64 5.03 -17.43
CA ALA A 83 -2.79 6.19 -17.74
C ALA A 83 -3.48 7.26 -18.61
N GLU A 84 -4.68 7.02 -19.14
CA GLU A 84 -5.41 8.03 -19.90
C GLU A 84 -5.94 9.20 -19.02
N TRP A 85 -5.97 9.01 -17.70
CA TRP A 85 -6.58 9.94 -16.73
C TRP A 85 -5.59 10.97 -16.16
N ASN A 86 -4.94 11.75 -17.04
CA ASN A 86 -3.80 12.63 -16.67
C ASN A 86 -4.17 14.04 -16.18
N LYS A 87 -5.45 14.38 -16.05
CA LYS A 87 -5.86 15.73 -15.63
C LYS A 87 -5.75 15.90 -14.11
N SER A 88 -4.70 16.58 -13.66
CA SER A 88 -4.56 17.00 -12.26
C SER A 88 -4.87 18.48 -12.09
N LYS A 89 -5.92 18.81 -11.34
CA LYS A 89 -6.21 20.21 -10.95
C LYS A 89 -5.10 20.86 -10.12
N SER A 90 -4.22 20.05 -9.53
CA SER A 90 -3.10 20.54 -8.72
C SER A 90 -2.04 21.29 -9.53
N HIS A 91 -1.92 21.01 -10.83
CA HIS A 91 -0.96 21.69 -11.71
C HIS A 91 -1.37 23.15 -11.97
N ASP A 92 -2.67 23.44 -11.91
CA ASP A 92 -3.24 24.74 -12.27
C ASP A 92 -3.35 25.71 -11.09
N THR A 93 -2.89 25.29 -9.91
CA THR A 93 -2.93 26.12 -8.70
C THR A 93 -1.54 26.72 -8.43
N PRO A 94 -1.30 28.00 -8.77
CA PRO A 94 -0.03 28.64 -8.47
C PRO A 94 0.15 28.74 -6.95
N LEU A 95 1.31 28.33 -6.45
CA LEU A 95 1.67 28.37 -5.04
C LEU A 95 2.91 29.23 -4.84
N THR A 96 2.87 30.10 -3.83
CA THR A 96 4.07 30.84 -3.40
C THR A 96 5.07 29.90 -2.75
N LYS A 97 6.35 30.29 -2.71
CA LYS A 97 7.40 29.52 -2.02
C LYS A 97 7.08 29.32 -0.52
N MET A 98 6.44 30.31 0.10
CA MET A 98 6.05 30.24 1.50
C MET A 98 4.91 29.24 1.73
N GLU A 99 3.88 29.26 0.89
CA GLU A 99 2.81 28.25 0.95
C GLU A 99 3.35 26.84 0.72
N MET A 100 4.24 26.66 -0.26
CA MET A 100 4.87 25.37 -0.52
C MET A 100 5.67 24.86 0.68
N LYS A 101 6.39 25.75 1.39
CA LYS A 101 7.10 25.40 2.62
C LYS A 101 6.13 24.93 3.71
N VAL A 102 5.05 25.68 3.95
CA VAL A 102 4.03 25.30 4.96
C VAL A 102 3.36 23.98 4.60
N ILE A 103 3.02 23.75 3.31
CA ILE A 103 2.43 22.49 2.86
C ILE A 103 3.37 21.31 3.15
N ARG A 104 4.66 21.46 2.87
CA ARG A 104 5.66 20.42 3.16
C ARG A 104 5.79 20.15 4.65
N GLU A 105 5.85 21.19 5.47
CA GLU A 105 5.91 21.06 6.93
C GLU A 105 4.67 20.36 7.50
N LYS A 106 3.47 20.73 7.04
CA LYS A 106 2.22 20.12 7.49
C LYS A 106 2.00 18.70 6.97
N ASN A 107 2.71 18.27 5.93
CA ASN A 107 2.60 16.95 5.32
C ASN A 107 3.91 16.14 5.40
N HIS A 108 4.76 16.43 6.39
CA HIS A 108 6.08 15.82 6.50
C HIS A 108 6.05 14.29 6.70
N LEU A 109 4.98 13.71 7.26
CA LEU A 109 4.82 12.26 7.37
C LEU A 109 4.39 11.65 6.05
N ASP A 110 3.46 12.29 5.34
CA ASP A 110 3.04 11.84 4.01
C ASP A 110 4.20 11.87 3.02
N ILE A 111 5.11 12.85 3.11
CA ILE A 111 6.32 12.91 2.30
C ILE A 111 7.21 11.69 2.59
N GLN A 112 7.49 11.39 3.87
CA GLN A 112 8.29 10.23 4.26
C GLN A 112 7.63 8.89 3.87
N LEU A 113 6.30 8.79 4.02
CA LEU A 113 5.54 7.62 3.62
C LEU A 113 5.59 7.43 2.10
N TYR A 114 5.47 8.51 1.33
CA TYR A 114 5.55 8.47 -0.13
C TYR A 114 6.93 8.05 -0.63
N GLU A 115 8.01 8.56 -0.01
CA GLU A 115 9.38 8.11 -0.33
C GLU A 115 9.58 6.61 -0.04
N PHE A 116 9.04 6.11 1.07
CA PHE A 116 9.01 4.68 1.38
C PHE A 116 8.18 3.90 0.34
N ALA A 117 6.99 4.40 0.01
CA ALA A 117 6.08 3.79 -0.96
C ALA A 117 6.73 3.65 -2.33
N LEU A 118 7.43 4.67 -2.82
CA LEU A 118 8.15 4.64 -4.10
C LEU A 118 9.23 3.56 -4.11
N LYS A 119 10.03 3.44 -3.04
CA LYS A 119 11.07 2.40 -2.93
C LYS A 119 10.45 1.00 -2.94
N LEU A 120 9.39 0.79 -2.15
CA LEU A 120 8.68 -0.48 -2.09
C LEU A 120 8.02 -0.83 -3.43
N PHE A 121 7.41 0.16 -4.08
CA PHE A 121 6.76 0.01 -5.38
C PHE A 121 7.75 -0.40 -6.47
N ASN A 122 8.89 0.29 -6.59
CA ASN A 122 9.91 -0.06 -7.57
C ASN A 122 10.46 -1.47 -7.34
N LYS A 123 10.70 -1.86 -6.09
CA LYS A 123 11.11 -3.23 -5.75
C LYS A 123 10.07 -4.27 -6.19
N ARG A 124 8.78 -3.99 -5.99
CA ARG A 124 7.70 -4.89 -6.44
C ARG A 124 7.61 -4.95 -7.96
N LEU A 125 7.79 -3.81 -8.65
CA LEU A 125 7.80 -3.74 -10.11
C LEU A 125 8.89 -4.65 -10.71
N GLU A 126 10.13 -4.54 -10.21
CA GLU A 126 11.28 -5.35 -10.65
C GLU A 126 11.02 -6.86 -10.45
N LEU A 127 10.42 -7.24 -9.31
CA LEU A 127 10.06 -8.63 -9.03
C LEU A 127 8.98 -9.16 -9.98
N VAL A 128 7.98 -8.35 -10.32
CA VAL A 128 6.93 -8.77 -11.27
C VAL A 128 7.49 -8.88 -12.69
N GLN A 129 8.37 -7.97 -13.10
CA GLN A 129 9.02 -7.99 -14.41
C GLN A 129 9.90 -9.23 -14.59
N SER A 130 10.80 -9.50 -13.64
CA SER A 130 11.66 -10.71 -13.69
C SER A 130 10.87 -12.02 -13.68
N ASN A 131 9.75 -12.08 -12.95
CA ASN A 131 8.84 -13.22 -12.97
C ASN A 131 8.06 -13.36 -14.29
N SER A 132 7.88 -12.28 -15.04
CA SER A 132 7.23 -12.31 -16.35
C SER A 132 8.17 -12.81 -17.45
N GLU A 133 9.43 -12.40 -17.41
CA GLU A 133 10.47 -12.84 -18.35
C GLU A 133 10.81 -14.33 -18.18
N SER A 134 10.86 -14.80 -16.93
CA SER A 134 11.10 -16.23 -16.63
C SER A 134 9.94 -17.16 -17.03
N LYS A 135 8.72 -16.63 -17.21
CA LYS A 135 7.54 -17.38 -17.68
C LYS A 135 7.36 -17.39 -19.21
N GLU A 136 8.23 -16.76 -19.99
CA GLU A 136 8.18 -16.86 -21.47
C GLU A 136 8.59 -18.23 -22.02
N LEU A 137 9.15 -19.13 -21.21
CA LEU A 137 9.19 -20.57 -21.49
C LEU A 137 7.84 -21.22 -21.17
N ARG A 138 6.78 -20.88 -21.92
CA ARG A 138 5.49 -21.57 -21.77
C ARG A 138 5.60 -23.00 -22.33
N PRO A 139 5.38 -24.06 -21.54
CA PRO A 139 5.11 -25.38 -22.09
C PRO A 139 3.86 -25.29 -22.96
N LYS A 140 3.86 -26.01 -24.09
CA LYS A 140 2.70 -26.12 -24.98
C LYS A 140 1.46 -26.54 -24.16
N PRO A 141 0.26 -26.04 -24.52
CA PRO A 141 -0.96 -26.42 -23.81
C PRO A 141 -1.08 -27.94 -23.81
N LEU A 142 -1.35 -28.52 -22.64
CA LEU A 142 -1.76 -29.92 -22.55
C LEU A 142 -3.02 -30.07 -23.39
N VAL A 143 -2.89 -30.82 -24.49
CA VAL A 143 -4.02 -31.27 -25.30
C VAL A 143 -4.91 -32.08 -24.37
N TYR A 144 -6.10 -31.56 -24.07
CA TYR A 144 -7.11 -32.31 -23.33
C TYR A 144 -7.57 -33.46 -24.22
N LEU A 145 -7.14 -34.69 -23.89
CA LEU A 145 -7.77 -35.90 -24.41
C LEU A 145 -9.23 -35.85 -23.95
N LYS A 146 -10.16 -35.81 -24.92
CA LYS A 146 -11.59 -36.04 -24.65
C LYS A 146 -11.72 -37.35 -23.87
N SER A 147 -12.20 -37.25 -22.64
CA SER A 147 -12.74 -38.38 -21.89
C SER A 147 -14.20 -38.56 -22.32
N GLU A 148 -14.45 -39.60 -23.11
CA GLU A 148 -15.78 -40.20 -23.25
C GLU A 148 -16.08 -41.00 -21.98
N ASP A 149 -17.28 -40.74 -21.44
CA ASP A 149 -18.16 -41.60 -20.64
C ASP A 149 -17.57 -42.39 -19.45
N VAL A 150 -17.75 -41.85 -18.24
CA VAL A 150 -18.05 -42.69 -17.05
C VAL A 150 -19.10 -41.98 -16.19
N GLU A 151 -20.19 -42.69 -15.98
CA GLU A 151 -21.38 -42.34 -15.22
C GLU A 151 -21.13 -42.10 -13.73
N SER A 152 -22.07 -41.36 -13.14
CA SER A 152 -22.21 -40.87 -11.78
C SER A 152 -22.45 -41.95 -10.72
N GLU A 153 -21.81 -41.82 -9.56
CA GLU A 153 -22.35 -42.24 -8.25
C GLU A 153 -22.04 -41.18 -7.18
N ASP A 154 -22.98 -41.04 -6.24
CA ASP A 154 -23.26 -39.90 -5.36
C ASP A 154 -22.48 -39.87 -4.01
N GLU A 155 -22.69 -38.75 -3.29
CA GLU A 155 -22.74 -38.54 -1.82
C GLU A 155 -21.63 -37.72 -1.10
N ASP A 156 -22.12 -36.57 -0.62
CA ASP A 156 -21.80 -35.65 0.48
C ASP A 156 -20.88 -36.10 1.65
N ASP A 157 -20.05 -35.17 2.18
CA ASP A 157 -20.16 -34.68 3.58
C ASP A 157 -19.27 -33.43 3.85
N SER A 158 -19.81 -32.60 4.73
CA SER A 158 -19.44 -31.30 5.29
C SER A 158 -18.22 -31.27 6.24
N GLY A 159 -17.69 -30.06 6.52
CA GLY A 159 -16.88 -29.83 7.73
C GLY A 159 -15.92 -28.63 7.72
N SER A 160 -16.27 -27.58 8.47
CA SER A 160 -15.55 -26.31 8.72
C SER A 160 -14.89 -26.25 10.11
N SER A 161 -13.77 -25.51 10.30
CA SER A 161 -13.37 -24.72 11.51
C SER A 161 -11.87 -24.34 11.48
N GLU A 162 -11.52 -23.04 11.37
CA GLU A 162 -10.98 -22.08 12.38
C GLU A 162 -9.45 -22.08 12.59
N TYR A 163 -8.85 -20.87 12.52
CA TYR A 163 -7.43 -20.58 12.70
C TYR A 163 -7.29 -19.51 13.81
N THR A 164 -6.58 -19.83 14.90
CA THR A 164 -6.39 -18.91 16.05
C THR A 164 -5.10 -18.11 15.96
N ASP A 165 -5.24 -16.80 16.13
CA ASP A 165 -4.24 -15.73 16.15
C ASP A 165 -3.54 -15.63 17.53
N SER A 166 -2.33 -16.18 17.65
CA SER A 166 -1.49 -15.99 18.85
C SER A 166 -0.01 -15.67 18.55
N THR A 167 0.36 -15.60 17.27
CA THR A 167 1.76 -15.43 16.83
C THR A 167 2.13 -13.95 16.66
N PHE A 168 1.15 -13.05 16.50
CA PHE A 168 1.40 -11.65 16.14
C PHE A 168 2.02 -10.78 17.26
N MET A 169 1.72 -11.07 18.53
CA MET A 169 2.22 -10.25 19.65
C MET A 169 3.68 -10.53 20.03
N ASN A 170 4.21 -11.71 19.70
CA ASN A 170 5.59 -12.06 20.07
C ASN A 170 6.64 -11.48 19.09
N ASP A 171 6.28 -11.24 17.83
CA ASP A 171 7.20 -10.71 16.83
C ASP A 171 7.50 -9.20 16.98
N LEU A 172 6.65 -8.48 17.70
CA LEU A 172 6.83 -7.04 17.99
C LEU A 172 7.86 -6.76 19.08
N MET A 173 8.18 -7.75 19.93
CA MET A 173 9.08 -7.55 21.07
C MET A 173 10.53 -7.95 20.81
N TYR A 174 10.82 -8.72 19.75
CA TYR A 174 12.13 -9.35 19.56
C TYR A 174 13.05 -8.70 18.53
N ASN A 175 12.59 -7.70 17.77
CA ASN A 175 13.37 -7.12 16.65
C ASN A 175 14.01 -5.75 16.96
N ASN A 176 14.30 -5.47 18.24
CA ASN A 176 14.77 -4.15 18.70
C ASN A 176 16.25 -4.10 19.13
N GLU A 177 17.11 -4.98 18.62
CA GLU A 177 18.54 -4.83 18.78
C GLU A 177 19.25 -5.16 17.47
N SER A 178 19.83 -4.14 16.84
CA SER A 178 21.11 -4.17 16.08
C SER A 178 21.07 -3.17 14.92
N TYR A 179 21.32 -1.88 15.19
CA TYR A 179 22.04 -0.99 14.26
C TYR A 179 22.63 0.18 15.07
N GLU A 180 23.77 -0.08 15.72
CA GLU A 180 24.75 0.97 16.06
C GLU A 180 25.79 1.07 14.93
N HIS A 181 26.24 2.31 14.71
CA HIS A 181 27.20 2.79 13.71
C HIS A 181 28.62 2.19 13.84
N PRO A 182 29.53 2.39 12.86
CA PRO A 182 30.14 3.70 12.57
C PRO A 182 29.72 4.33 11.24
#